data_AF-A0A8C8W878-F1
#
_entry.id   AF-A0A8C8W878-F1
#
_cell.length_a   1.000
_cell.length_b   1.000
_cell.length_c   1.000
_cell.angle_alpha   90.00
_cell.angle_beta   90.00
_cell.angle_gamma   90.00
#
_symmetry.space_group_name_H-M   'P 1'
#
loop_
_entity.id
_entity.type
_entity.pdbx_description
1 polymer ?
#
loop_
_entity_poly.entity_id
_entity_poly.type
_entity_poly.pdbx_seq_one_letter_code
_entity_poly.pdbx_strand_id
1 'polypeptide(L)'
;MTCGLLSVTVTFRRPSKWPGYLRHLCWSAVMDLGPMRKSYRGDREAFEEAHLTSLDPMKQFASWFEEAVQCPDIGEANAMCLATCTRTPIPLPLSSSTGSP
;
A
#
# COMPACT_ATOMS: atom_id res chain seq x y z
N MET A 1 -25.22 -33.66 -37.16
CA MET A 1 -24.53 -32.45 -36.69
C MET A 1 -24.05 -32.70 -35.27
N THR A 2 -22.89 -33.31 -35.09
CA THR A 2 -22.30 -33.57 -33.75
C THR A 2 -21.05 -32.71 -33.63
N CYS A 3 -21.13 -31.64 -32.83
CA CYS A 3 -20.02 -30.75 -32.54
C CYS A 3 -19.20 -31.38 -31.39
N GLY A 4 -18.01 -31.90 -31.70
CA GLY A 4 -17.11 -32.48 -30.71
C GLY A 4 -16.31 -31.40 -30.00
N LEU A 5 -16.53 -31.23 -28.70
CA LEU A 5 -15.68 -30.39 -27.84
C LEU A 5 -14.33 -31.10 -27.63
N LEU A 6 -13.27 -30.56 -28.22
CA LEU A 6 -11.89 -30.99 -27.94
C LEU A 6 -11.47 -30.42 -26.58
N SER A 7 -11.47 -31.26 -25.54
CA SER A 7 -10.92 -30.92 -24.23
C SER A 7 -9.39 -30.90 -24.29
N VAL A 8 -8.77 -29.75 -24.02
CA VAL A 8 -7.32 -29.65 -23.86
C VAL A 8 -6.97 -29.91 -22.40
N THR A 9 -6.29 -31.03 -22.14
CA THR A 9 -5.78 -31.36 -20.80
C THR A 9 -4.31 -30.94 -20.71
N VAL A 10 -4.01 -29.89 -19.96
CA VAL A 10 -2.62 -29.47 -19.70
C VAL A 10 -2.09 -30.29 -18.53
N THR A 11 -1.12 -31.16 -18.80
CA THR A 11 -0.42 -31.94 -17.79
C THR A 11 0.84 -31.21 -17.34
N PHE A 12 0.84 -30.67 -16.13
CA PHE A 12 2.05 -30.08 -15.53
C PHE A 12 2.93 -31.21 -14.98
N ARG A 13 3.86 -31.71 -15.80
CA ARG A 13 4.85 -32.72 -15.37
C ARG A 13 6.15 -32.07 -14.90
N ARG A 14 6.44 -32.33 -13.62
CA ARG A 14 7.74 -32.36 -12.91
C ARG A 14 8.25 -31.05 -12.26
N PRO A 15 8.84 -31.17 -11.05
CA PRO A 15 9.31 -30.03 -10.28
C PRO A 15 10.70 -29.61 -10.77
N SER A 16 10.87 -28.34 -11.10
CA SER A 16 12.19 -27.72 -11.16
C SER A 16 12.78 -27.71 -9.76
N LYS A 17 13.95 -28.34 -9.58
CA LYS A 17 14.83 -28.04 -8.45
C LYS A 17 15.21 -26.56 -8.59
N TRP A 18 14.64 -25.71 -7.74
CA TRP A 18 14.97 -24.29 -7.69
C TRP A 18 16.37 -24.12 -7.07
N PRO A 19 17.38 -23.65 -7.82
CA PRO A 19 18.67 -23.36 -7.24
C PRO A 19 18.55 -22.08 -6.41
N GLY A 20 18.61 -22.21 -5.09
CA GLY A 20 19.25 -21.29 -4.13
C GLY A 20 18.95 -19.77 -4.12
N TYR A 21 18.15 -19.23 -5.03
CA TYR A 21 17.89 -17.79 -5.19
C TYR A 21 16.67 -17.32 -4.39
N LEU A 22 16.10 -18.18 -3.55
CA LEU A 22 14.96 -17.89 -2.68
C LEU A 22 15.40 -17.49 -1.25
N ARG A 23 16.58 -16.86 -1.12
CA ARG A 23 17.02 -16.20 0.13
C ARG A 23 17.00 -14.67 0.05
N HIS A 24 16.43 -14.09 -1.01
CA HIS A 24 16.49 -12.64 -1.25
C HIS A 24 15.14 -11.89 -1.15
N LEU A 25 14.07 -12.56 -0.73
CA LEU A 25 12.71 -12.00 -0.71
C LEU A 25 12.14 -11.73 0.70
N CYS A 26 12.99 -11.58 1.72
CA CYS A 26 12.54 -11.14 3.04
C CYS A 26 13.60 -10.27 3.73
N TRP A 27 13.82 -9.11 3.16
CA TRP A 27 14.16 -7.92 3.91
C TRP A 27 13.56 -6.81 3.08
N SER A 28 12.32 -6.40 3.39
CA SER A 28 11.98 -5.02 3.05
C SER A 28 13.12 -4.22 3.66
N ALA A 29 13.93 -3.54 2.85
CA ALA A 29 14.78 -2.51 3.40
C ALA A 29 13.83 -1.66 4.24
N VAL A 30 13.97 -1.73 5.57
CA VAL A 30 13.17 -0.93 6.48
C VAL A 30 13.60 0.49 6.16
N MET A 31 12.89 1.12 5.24
CA MET A 31 13.15 2.50 4.88
C MET A 31 12.72 3.31 6.08
N ASP A 32 13.68 4.01 6.69
CA ASP A 32 13.37 4.94 7.77
C ASP A 32 12.62 6.12 7.15
N LEU A 33 11.29 6.10 7.30
CA LEU A 33 10.41 7.18 6.90
C LEU A 33 10.29 8.26 7.98
N GLY A 34 10.97 8.08 9.12
CA GLY A 34 11.01 9.05 10.21
C GLY A 34 11.33 10.47 9.75
N PRO A 35 12.36 10.69 8.91
CA PRO A 35 12.71 12.00 8.36
C PRO A 35 11.64 12.64 7.46
N MET A 36 10.71 11.85 6.88
CA MET A 36 9.63 12.38 6.05
C MET A 36 8.47 12.95 6.87
N ARG A 37 8.40 12.65 8.18
CA ARG A 37 7.33 13.13 9.05
C ARG A 37 7.48 14.63 9.29
N LYS A 38 6.46 15.39 8.92
CA LYS A 38 6.33 16.80 9.29
C LYS A 38 5.64 16.92 10.65
N SER A 39 6.05 17.88 11.48
CA SER A 39 5.32 18.20 12.71
C SER A 39 3.89 18.62 12.39
N TYR A 40 2.95 18.18 13.22
CA TYR A 40 1.57 18.66 13.12
C TYR A 40 1.49 20.15 13.45
N ARG A 41 0.55 20.84 12.80
CA ARG A 41 0.22 22.22 13.13
C ARG A 41 -0.44 22.26 14.52
N GLY A 42 -0.18 23.32 15.28
CA GLY A 42 -0.82 23.53 16.59
C GLY A 42 -2.28 23.96 16.45
N ASP A 43 -3.01 24.02 17.56
CA ASP A 43 -4.47 24.21 17.59
C ASP A 43 -4.97 25.40 16.76
N ARG A 44 -4.24 26.53 16.76
CA ARG A 44 -4.65 27.75 16.04
C ARG A 44 -4.44 27.68 14.53
N GLU A 45 -3.66 26.72 14.06
CA GLU A 45 -3.28 26.53 12.65
C GLU A 45 -3.83 25.20 12.09
N ALA A 46 -4.56 24.45 12.91
CA ALA A 46 -5.14 23.16 12.55
C ALA A 46 -6.25 23.34 11.52
N PHE A 47 -6.37 22.35 10.62
CA PHE A 47 -7.45 22.31 9.65
C PHE A 47 -8.71 21.76 10.35
N GLU A 48 -9.68 22.63 10.60
CA GLU A 48 -10.98 22.29 11.18
C GLU A 48 -12.08 22.08 10.13
N GLU A 49 -13.24 21.55 10.57
CA GLU A 49 -14.43 21.30 9.76
C GLU A 49 -14.98 22.57 9.08
N ALA A 50 -14.78 23.73 9.69
CA ALA A 50 -15.17 25.02 9.14
C ALA A 50 -14.43 25.37 7.82
N HIS A 51 -13.30 24.71 7.54
CA HIS A 51 -12.53 24.90 6.31
C HIS A 51 -12.91 23.92 5.20
N LEU A 52 -13.89 23.03 5.43
CA LEU A 52 -14.38 22.13 4.38
C LEU A 52 -15.14 22.90 3.30
N THR A 53 -14.86 22.57 2.04
CA THR A 53 -15.60 23.05 0.87
C THR A 53 -16.98 22.37 0.78
N SER A 54 -17.09 21.14 1.27
CA SER A 54 -18.32 20.35 1.28
C SER A 54 -18.34 19.34 2.43
N LEU A 55 -19.53 19.04 2.93
CA LEU A 55 -19.78 17.92 3.85
C LEU A 55 -20.00 16.58 3.11
N ASP A 56 -20.13 16.61 1.78
CA ASP A 56 -20.16 15.40 0.95
C ASP A 56 -18.72 14.91 0.72
N PRO A 57 -18.35 13.70 1.19
CA PRO A 57 -16.98 13.20 1.11
C PRO A 57 -16.43 13.15 -0.32
N MET A 58 -17.28 12.83 -1.30
CA MET A 58 -16.84 12.72 -2.69
C MET A 58 -16.57 14.10 -3.30
N LYS A 59 -17.40 15.10 -2.96
CA LYS A 59 -17.18 16.48 -3.41
C LYS A 59 -15.97 17.11 -2.72
N GLN A 60 -15.77 16.83 -1.43
CA GLN A 60 -14.62 17.33 -0.70
C GLN A 60 -13.31 16.76 -1.26
N PHE A 61 -13.28 15.44 -1.52
CA PHE A 61 -12.14 14.80 -2.16
C PHE A 61 -11.85 15.41 -3.55
N ALA A 62 -12.89 15.62 -4.36
CA ALA A 62 -12.72 16.22 -5.68
C ALA A 62 -12.09 17.63 -5.61
N SER A 63 -12.58 18.50 -4.70
CA SER A 63 -12.01 19.84 -4.47
C SER A 63 -10.52 19.76 -4.14
N TRP A 64 -10.14 18.93 -3.17
CA TRP A 64 -8.75 18.77 -2.77
C TRP A 64 -7.87 18.17 -3.86
N PHE A 65 -8.40 17.21 -4.63
CA PHE A 65 -7.67 16.61 -5.72
C PHE A 65 -7.39 17.63 -6.83
N GLU A 66 -8.38 18.44 -7.22
CA GLU A 66 -8.21 19.50 -8.21
C GLU A 66 -7.18 20.55 -7.77
N GLU A 67 -7.25 20.98 -6.50
CA GLU A 67 -6.25 21.88 -5.92
C GLU A 67 -4.85 21.27 -5.94
N ALA A 68 -4.72 19.99 -5.59
CA ALA A 68 -3.43 19.29 -5.58
C ALA A 68 -2.83 19.13 -6.98
N VAL A 69 -3.66 18.86 -8.01
CA VAL A 69 -3.22 18.77 -9.41
C VAL A 69 -2.69 20.10 -9.94
N GLN A 70 -3.23 21.23 -9.46
CA GLN A 70 -2.78 22.56 -9.85
C GLN A 70 -1.52 23.02 -9.11
N CYS A 71 -1.10 22.31 -8.06
CA CYS A 71 0.04 22.68 -7.24
C CYS A 71 1.36 22.15 -7.86
N PRO A 72 2.31 23.02 -8.27
CA PRO A 72 3.55 22.60 -8.91
C PRO A 72 4.51 21.84 -7.96
N ASP A 73 4.33 21.99 -6.65
CA ASP A 73 5.14 21.28 -5.64
C ASP A 73 4.72 19.81 -5.46
N ILE A 74 3.55 19.41 -6.01
CA ILE A 74 3.02 18.05 -5.93
C ILE A 74 3.28 17.34 -7.27
N GLY A 75 4.23 16.39 -7.28
CA GLY A 75 4.59 15.66 -8.50
C GLY A 75 3.52 14.69 -9.00
N GLU A 76 2.95 13.87 -8.12
CA GLU A 76 1.89 12.90 -8.45
C GLU A 76 0.74 12.95 -7.44
N ALA A 77 -0.24 13.82 -7.67
CA ALA A 77 -1.40 13.98 -6.79
C ALA A 77 -2.25 12.69 -6.65
N ASN A 78 -2.19 11.78 -7.63
CA ASN A 78 -2.93 10.53 -7.66
C ASN A 78 -2.14 9.31 -7.14
N ALA A 79 -0.91 9.50 -6.65
CA ALA A 79 -0.13 8.38 -6.10
C ALA A 79 -0.71 7.94 -4.74
N MET A 80 -1.15 6.68 -4.64
CA MET A 80 -1.83 6.14 -3.46
C MET A 80 -1.09 4.94 -2.86
N CYS A 81 -0.86 4.95 -1.54
CA CYS A 81 -0.38 3.78 -0.80
C CYS A 81 -1.56 2.89 -0.40
N LEU A 82 -1.82 1.84 -1.17
CA LEU A 82 -2.90 0.90 -0.91
C LEU A 82 -2.43 -0.26 -0.01
N ALA A 83 -2.99 -0.34 1.19
CA ALA A 83 -2.82 -1.50 2.05
C ALA A 83 -3.88 -2.57 1.68
N THR A 84 -3.42 -3.80 1.47
CA THR A 84 -4.31 -4.96 1.27
C THR A 84 -3.98 -6.02 2.31
N CYS A 85 -4.96 -6.83 2.69
CA CYS A 85 -4.76 -7.93 3.62
C CYS A 85 -4.99 -9.27 2.92
N THR A 86 -4.17 -10.25 3.27
CA THR A 86 -4.42 -11.65 2.91
C THR A 86 -5.47 -12.25 3.84
N ARG A 87 -6.21 -13.26 3.37
CA ARG A 87 -7.22 -13.95 4.18
C ARG A 87 -6.65 -14.54 5.48
N THR A 88 -5.38 -14.90 5.47
CA THR A 88 -4.63 -15.33 6.65
C THR A 88 -3.83 -14.15 7.21
N PRO A 89 -3.93 -13.85 8.51
CA PRO A 89 -3.11 -12.80 9.12
C PRO A 89 -1.64 -13.19 9.07
N ILE A 90 -0.78 -12.23 8.71
CA ILE A 90 0.67 -12.38 8.83
C ILE A 90 1.00 -12.14 10.31
N PRO A 91 1.57 -13.12 11.04
CA PRO A 91 1.97 -12.90 12.42
C PRO A 91 3.07 -11.83 12.46
N LEU A 92 2.88 -10.80 13.28
CA LEU A 92 3.96 -9.85 13.58
C LEU A 92 5.06 -10.61 14.35
N PRO A 93 6.33 -10.57 13.94
CA PRO A 93 7.40 -11.12 14.75
C PRO A 93 7.47 -10.31 16.05
N LEU A 94 7.24 -10.98 17.18
CA LEU A 94 7.53 -10.44 18.50
C LEU A 94 8.99 -9.99 18.50
N SER A 95 9.23 -8.67 18.54
CA SER A 95 10.55 -8.15 18.86
C SER A 95 10.88 -8.64 20.26
N SER A 96 11.73 -9.66 20.34
CA SER A 96 12.28 -10.17 21.58
C SER A 96 13.05 -9.04 22.26
N SER A 97 12.41 -8.37 23.22
CA SER A 97 13.10 -7.55 24.20
C SER A 97 14.04 -8.46 24.98
N THR A 98 15.29 -8.55 24.53
CA THR A 98 16.37 -9.12 25.33
C THR A 98 16.68 -8.10 26.42
N GLY A 99 15.94 -8.19 27.52
CA GLY A 99 16.36 -7.65 28.79
C GLY A 99 17.65 -8.37 29.19
N SER A 100 18.77 -7.66 29.13
CA SER A 100 20.01 -8.07 29.78
C SER A 100 19.99 -7.58 31.24
N PRO A 101 20.64 -8.33 32.16
CA PRO A 101 20.33 -8.38 33.59
C PRO A 101 20.66 -7.10 34.38
#